data_AF-A0A2H5QP67-F1
#
_entry.id   AF-A0A2H5QP67-F1
#
_cell.length_a   1.000
_cell.length_b   1.000
_cell.length_c   1.000
_cell.angle_alpha   90.00
_cell.angle_beta   90.00
_cell.angle_gamma   90.00
#
_symmetry.space_group_name_H-M   'P 1'
#
loop_
_entity.id
_entity.type
_entity.pdbx_description
1 polymer ?
#
loop_
_entity_poly.entity_id
_entity_poly.type
_entity_poly.pdbx_seq_one_letter_code
_entity_poly.pdbx_strand_id
1 'polypeptide(L)'
;MEQTFIMIKPDGVQRGSLLKSSADLRRRGLKPMTVDHPFAQKHYEDLLSKPFFGALIGYITSSPVIAMIWEGAIIVIILNFFNK
;
A
#
# COMPACT_ATOMS: atom_id res chain seq x y z
N MET A 1 0.73 -20.66 2.93
CA MET A 1 1.53 -19.41 2.94
C MET A 1 0.57 -18.24 2.99
N GLU A 2 0.87 -17.22 3.79
CA GLU A 2 0.01 -16.05 3.93
C GLU A 2 0.26 -15.06 2.79
N GLN A 3 -0.79 -14.37 2.36
CA GLN A 3 -0.71 -13.29 1.39
C GLN A 3 -1.16 -11.99 2.02
N THR A 4 -0.49 -10.90 1.65
CA THR A 4 -0.89 -9.56 2.07
C THR A 4 -0.80 -8.57 0.93
N PHE A 5 -1.63 -7.55 1.03
CA PHE A 5 -1.60 -6.40 0.15
C PHE A 5 -0.58 -5.39 0.69
N ILE A 6 0.33 -4.96 -0.18
CA ILE A 6 1.27 -3.87 0.11
C ILE A 6 1.09 -2.81 -0.97
N MET A 7 0.97 -1.55 -0.55
CA MET A 7 0.92 -0.41 -1.45
C MET A 7 2.11 0.51 -1.20
N ILE A 8 2.89 0.78 -2.25
CA ILE A 8 3.80 1.92 -2.23
C ILE A 8 2.96 3.16 -2.55
N LYS A 9 2.87 4.06 -1.57
CA LYS A 9 2.14 5.33 -1.64
C LYS A 9 2.79 6.30 -2.64
N PRO A 10 2.10 7.38 -3.05
CA PRO A 10 2.58 8.34 -4.03
C PRO A 10 4.02 8.84 -3.80
N ASP A 11 4.33 9.19 -2.57
CA ASP A 11 5.67 9.65 -2.16
C ASP A 11 6.75 8.58 -2.35
N GLY A 12 6.44 7.33 -2.00
CA GLY A 12 7.33 6.20 -2.16
C GLY A 12 7.61 5.89 -3.64
N VAL A 13 6.61 6.04 -4.50
CA VAL A 13 6.76 5.90 -5.95
C VAL A 13 7.69 6.98 -6.50
N GLN A 14 7.45 8.24 -6.11
CA GLN A 14 8.27 9.39 -6.55
C GLN A 14 9.73 9.27 -6.09
N ARG A 15 9.97 8.70 -4.90
CA ARG A 15 11.33 8.44 -4.39
C ARG A 15 12.00 7.20 -5.00
N GLY A 16 11.32 6.45 -5.88
CA GLY A 16 11.87 5.20 -6.44
C GLY A 16 12.02 4.09 -5.39
N SER A 17 11.15 4.06 -4.38
CA SER A 17 11.20 3.04 -3.32
C SER A 17 10.93 1.66 -3.91
N LEU A 18 11.86 0.73 -3.72
CA LEU A 18 11.73 -0.64 -4.19
C LEU A 18 11.82 -1.61 -3.01
N LEU A 19 10.74 -2.34 -2.76
CA LEU A 19 10.75 -3.49 -1.87
C LEU A 19 11.43 -4.67 -2.60
N LYS A 20 12.48 -5.22 -1.99
CA LYS A 20 13.25 -6.35 -2.52
C LYS A 20 12.59 -7.66 -2.09
N SER A 21 12.53 -8.63 -3.00
CA SER A 21 12.14 -10.00 -2.68
C SER A 21 13.26 -10.75 -1.98
N SER A 22 12.89 -11.71 -1.14
CA SER A 22 13.79 -12.68 -0.52
C SER A 22 13.22 -14.10 -0.66
N ALA A 23 13.94 -15.11 -0.14
CA ALA A 23 13.47 -16.49 -0.15
C ALA A 23 12.12 -16.66 0.59
N ASP A 24 11.96 -15.92 1.68
CA ASP A 24 10.82 -15.98 2.61
C ASP A 24 9.72 -14.96 2.29
N LEU A 25 10.01 -13.99 1.42
CA LEU A 25 9.10 -12.91 1.05
C LEU A 25 9.11 -12.68 -0.46
N ARG A 26 8.07 -13.16 -1.13
CA ARG A 26 7.97 -13.20 -2.58
C ARG A 26 6.85 -12.29 -3.07
N ARG A 27 7.16 -11.49 -4.09
CA ARG A 27 6.15 -10.68 -4.79
C ARG A 27 5.43 -11.55 -5.81
N ARG A 28 4.10 -11.66 -5.69
CA ARG A 28 3.24 -12.42 -6.60
C ARG A 28 2.66 -11.57 -7.73
N GLY A 29 2.46 -10.28 -7.46
CA GLY A 29 1.92 -9.34 -8.44
C GLY A 29 2.33 -7.91 -8.13
N LEU A 30 2.41 -7.10 -9.17
CA LEU A 30 2.67 -5.67 -9.10
C LEU A 30 1.84 -4.96 -10.17
N LYS A 31 1.17 -3.87 -9.79
CA LYS A 31 0.42 -3.00 -10.70
C LYS A 31 0.62 -1.53 -10.32
N PRO A 32 1.28 -0.73 -11.16
CA PRO A 32 1.21 0.72 -11.07
C PRO A 32 -0.20 1.15 -11.45
N MET A 33 -0.83 2.01 -10.66
CA MET A 33 -2.15 2.51 -10.96
C MET A 33 -2.39 3.90 -10.37
N THR A 34 -3.22 4.67 -11.04
CA THR A 34 -3.87 5.84 -10.42
C THR A 34 -5.13 5.36 -9.72
N VAL A 35 -5.30 5.75 -8.47
CA VAL A 35 -6.49 5.44 -7.68
C VAL A 35 -7.50 6.56 -7.89
N ASP A 36 -8.74 6.23 -8.23
CA ASP A 36 -9.81 7.22 -8.30
C ASP A 36 -10.38 7.54 -6.90
N HIS A 37 -11.07 8.66 -6.80
CA HIS A 37 -11.61 9.15 -5.53
C HIS A 37 -12.61 8.17 -4.88
N PRO A 38 -13.58 7.58 -5.62
CA PRO A 38 -14.51 6.61 -5.04
C PRO A 38 -13.81 5.36 -4.50
N PHE A 39 -12.83 4.82 -5.22
CA PHE A 39 -12.08 3.65 -4.76
C PHE A 39 -11.26 3.98 -3.50
N ALA A 40 -10.58 5.13 -3.46
CA ALA A 40 -9.81 5.54 -2.30
C ALA A 40 -10.70 5.72 -1.05
N GLN A 41 -11.88 6.33 -1.20
CA GLN A 41 -12.83 6.49 -0.11
C GLN A 41 -13.30 5.15 0.45
N LYS A 42 -13.65 4.21 -0.43
CA LYS A 42 -14.03 2.85 -0.03
C LYS A 42 -12.89 2.11 0.66
N HIS A 43 -11.67 2.22 0.14
CA HIS A 43 -10.50 1.55 0.72
C HIS A 43 -10.16 2.05 2.14
N TYR A 44 -10.45 3.31 2.45
CA TYR A 44 -10.17 3.93 3.74
C TYR A 44 -11.44 4.21 4.58
N GLU A 45 -12.55 3.53 4.31
CA GLU A 45 -13.86 3.82 4.95
C GLU A 45 -13.81 3.78 6.49
N ASP A 46 -12.99 2.90 7.07
CA ASP A 46 -12.76 2.80 8.52
C ASP A 46 -12.20 4.10 9.14
N LEU A 47 -11.61 4.97 8.32
CA LEU A 47 -11.01 6.24 8.73
C LEU A 47 -11.92 7.44 8.47
N LEU A 48 -13.16 7.24 8.00
CA LEU A 48 -14.09 8.32 7.63
C LEU A 48 -14.30 9.36 8.75
N SER A 49 -14.32 8.91 10.00
CA SER A 49 -14.50 9.77 11.18
C SER A 49 -13.26 10.58 11.56
N LYS A 50 -12.11 10.35 10.92
CA LYS A 50 -10.86 11.01 11.27
C LYS A 50 -10.78 12.38 10.60
N PRO A 51 -10.29 13.43 11.31
CA PRO A 51 -10.21 14.78 10.76
C PRO A 51 -9.28 14.89 9.55
N PHE A 52 -8.35 13.95 9.39
CA PHE A 52 -7.42 13.89 8.27
C PHE A 52 -7.94 13.10 7.05
N PHE A 53 -9.16 12.55 7.09
CA PHE A 53 -9.66 11.67 6.03
C PHE A 53 -9.63 12.33 4.64
N GLY A 54 -10.13 13.57 4.52
CA GLY A 54 -10.11 14.29 3.24
C GLY A 54 -8.69 14.49 2.69
N ALA A 55 -7.73 14.83 3.56
CA ALA A 55 -6.34 14.96 3.18
C ALA A 55 -5.72 13.62 2.75
N LEU A 56 -6.07 12.52 3.42
CA LEU A 56 -5.63 11.17 3.05
C LEU A 56 -6.15 10.77 1.66
N ILE A 57 -7.42 11.01 1.35
CA ILE A 57 -8.00 10.70 0.03
C ILE A 57 -7.34 11.55 -1.05
N GLY A 58 -7.19 12.85 -0.83
CA GLY A 58 -6.50 13.74 -1.76
C GLY A 58 -5.05 13.31 -1.98
N TYR A 59 -4.36 12.91 -0.91
CA TYR A 59 -3.00 12.40 -0.99
C TYR A 59 -2.90 11.13 -1.85
N ILE A 60 -3.73 10.12 -1.58
CA ILE A 60 -3.67 8.82 -2.28
C ILE A 60 -4.04 8.93 -3.76
N THR A 61 -4.91 9.88 -4.11
CA THR A 61 -5.34 10.11 -5.50
C THR A 61 -4.45 11.11 -6.26
N SER A 62 -3.51 11.79 -5.57
CA SER A 62 -2.66 12.84 -6.16
C SER A 62 -1.66 12.35 -7.21
N SER A 63 -1.28 11.07 -7.17
CA SER A 63 -0.24 10.51 -8.03
C SER A 63 -0.38 8.97 -8.08
N PRO A 64 0.25 8.31 -9.06
CA PRO A 64 0.26 6.85 -9.11
C PRO A 64 0.76 6.19 -7.82
N VAL A 65 0.18 5.04 -7.51
CA VAL A 65 0.63 4.11 -6.47
C VAL A 65 1.11 2.82 -7.12
N ILE A 66 1.85 2.00 -6.37
CA ILE A 66 2.17 0.63 -6.78
C ILE A 66 1.46 -0.33 -5.83
N ALA A 67 0.41 -0.97 -6.32
CA ALA A 67 -0.29 -2.05 -5.64
C ALA A 67 0.46 -3.38 -5.84
N MET A 68 0.69 -4.12 -4.76
CA MET A 68 1.40 -5.40 -4.80
C MET A 68 0.73 -6.44 -3.92
N ILE A 69 0.84 -7.70 -4.36
CA ILE A 69 0.53 -8.87 -3.54
C ILE A 69 1.85 -9.53 -3.19
N TRP A 70 2.06 -9.74 -1.90
CA TRP A 70 3.24 -10.43 -1.38
C TRP A 70 2.83 -11.68 -0.63
N GLU A 71 3.68 -12.70 -0.69
CA GLU A 71 3.48 -13.99 -0.08
C GLU A 71 4.73 -14.36 0.73
N GLY A 72 4.51 -14.85 1.96
CA GLY A 72 5.61 -15.23 2.84
C GLY A 72 5.12 -15.80 4.17
N ALA A 73 6.03 -16.44 4.90
CA ALA A 73 5.76 -16.77 6.30
C ALA A 73 5.84 -15.47 7.11
N ILE A 74 4.86 -15.21 7.99
CA ILE A 74 4.92 -14.12 8.98
C ILE A 74 4.88 -12.71 8.35
N ILE A 75 4.41 -12.60 7.10
CA ILE A 75 4.46 -11.36 6.31
C ILE A 75 3.71 -10.18 6.96
N VAL A 76 2.60 -10.45 7.63
CA VAL A 76 1.81 -9.42 8.34
C VAL A 76 2.61 -8.84 9.51
N ILE A 77 3.40 -9.64 10.23
CA ILE A 77 4.24 -9.18 11.34
C ILE A 77 5.39 -8.32 10.83
N ILE A 78 6.02 -8.72 9.71
CA ILE A 78 7.12 -7.97 9.10
C ILE A 78 6.67 -6.56 8.72
N LEU A 79 5.47 -6.38 8.16
CA LEU A 79 4.97 -5.06 7.79
C LEU A 79 4.70 -4.15 8.98
N ASN A 80 4.23 -4.70 10.09
CA ASN A 80 4.01 -3.93 11.31
C ASN A 80 5.33 -3.46 11.94
N PHE A 81 6.43 -4.21 11.73
CA PHE A 81 7.76 -3.81 12.19
C PHE A 81 8.30 -2.61 11.41
N PHE A 82 8.14 -2.58 10.08
CA PHE A 82 8.59 -1.47 9.24
C PHE A 82 7.75 -0.18 9.36
N ASN A 83 6.58 -0.25 10.00
CA ASN A 83 5.70 0.90 10.23
C ASN A 83 5.85 1.52 11.65
N LYS A 84 6.79 1.03 12.46
CA LYS A 84 7.24 1.67 13.72
C LYS A 84 8.52 2.46 13.49
#